data_AF-G6EFS2-F1
#
_entry.id   AF-G6EFS2-F1
#
_cell.length_a   1.000
_cell.length_b   1.000
_cell.length_c   1.000
_cell.angle_alpha   90.00
_cell.angle_beta   90.00
_cell.angle_gamma   90.00
#
_symmetry.space_group_name_H-M   'P 1'
#
loop_
_entity.id
_entity.type
_entity.pdbx_description
1 polymer ?
#
loop_
_entity_poly.entity_id
_entity_poly.type
_entity_poly.pdbx_seq_one_letter_code
_entity_poly.pdbx_strand_id
1 'polypeptide(L)'
;MGALAEAIGGGIDLDAGPHDPLLGGTMVLPEANLVIAGTNCRRPLLLPEALLIAQASMHDVVMLRFDVDRGASFDLFLREGRDVKCCHFAWRSRGGDIWFIPASGKGTCIRATRQGLIFEKWPPFVVLEQRAAGIIRAVHLPSFEGVC
;
A
#
# COMPACT_ATOMS: atom_id res chain seq x y z
N MET A 1 9.65 3.29 1.58
CA MET A 1 8.90 3.12 0.32
C MET A 1 9.57 2.09 -0.59
N GLY A 2 10.89 2.09 -0.81
CA GLY A 2 11.58 1.09 -1.64
C GLY A 2 11.32 -0.36 -1.23
N ALA A 3 11.44 -0.68 0.06
CA ALA A 3 11.14 -2.03 0.56
C ALA A 3 9.67 -2.48 0.34
N LEU A 4 8.72 -1.55 0.23
CA LEU A 4 7.33 -1.89 -0.13
C LEU A 4 7.24 -2.22 -1.62
N ALA A 5 7.85 -1.40 -2.48
CA ALA A 5 7.90 -1.63 -3.91
C ALA A 5 8.56 -2.98 -4.26
N GLU A 6 9.70 -3.28 -3.64
CA GLU A 6 10.40 -4.56 -3.78
C GLU A 6 9.52 -5.75 -3.37
N ALA A 7 8.77 -5.60 -2.27
CA ALA A 7 7.97 -6.68 -1.74
C ALA A 7 6.64 -6.90 -2.49
N ILE A 8 6.10 -5.88 -3.17
CA ILE A 8 5.04 -6.05 -4.18
C ILE A 8 5.62 -6.73 -5.43
N GLY A 9 6.86 -6.38 -5.77
CA GLY A 9 7.56 -6.85 -6.94
C GLY A 9 7.15 -6.05 -8.18
N GLY A 10 8.14 -5.68 -8.98
CA GLY A 10 7.97 -4.92 -10.22
C GLY A 10 9.12 -3.95 -10.42
N GLY A 11 9.37 -3.57 -11.67
CA GLY A 11 10.33 -2.50 -11.98
C GLY A 11 9.86 -1.17 -11.39
N ILE A 12 10.76 -0.43 -10.75
CA ILE A 12 10.50 0.93 -10.29
C ILE A 12 10.90 1.89 -11.43
N ASP A 13 9.96 2.73 -11.86
CA ASP A 13 10.27 3.84 -12.75
C ASP A 13 10.80 5.03 -11.92
N LEU A 14 12.09 5.30 -12.07
CA LEU A 14 12.79 6.38 -11.38
C LEU A 14 12.64 7.74 -12.08
N ASP A 15 12.19 7.74 -13.34
CA ASP A 15 12.09 8.92 -14.19
C ASP A 15 10.66 9.46 -14.31
N ALA A 16 9.67 8.81 -13.68
CA ALA A 16 8.27 9.22 -13.71
C ALA A 16 8.06 10.66 -13.21
N GLY A 17 8.66 11.05 -12.09
CA GLY A 17 8.53 12.40 -11.52
C GLY A 17 9.13 13.52 -12.38
N PRO A 18 10.35 13.35 -12.93
CA PRO A 18 10.91 14.28 -13.92
C PRO A 18 10.03 14.49 -15.17
N HIS A 19 9.31 13.46 -15.63
CA HIS A 19 8.45 13.54 -16.81
C HIS A 19 7.04 14.05 -16.51
N ASP A 20 6.49 13.71 -15.34
CA ASP A 20 5.19 14.16 -14.86
C ASP A 20 5.32 14.75 -13.43
N PRO A 21 5.25 16.08 -13.29
CA PRO A 21 5.32 16.74 -11.99
C PRO A 21 4.27 16.25 -10.97
N LEU A 22 3.14 15.71 -11.43
CA LEU A 22 2.11 15.12 -10.56
C LEU A 22 2.64 13.90 -9.79
N LEU A 23 3.60 13.17 -10.36
CA LEU A 23 4.23 11.99 -9.79
C LEU A 23 5.51 12.34 -8.99
N GLY A 24 5.81 13.63 -8.82
CA GLY A 24 6.94 14.10 -8.03
C GLY A 24 6.91 13.57 -6.58
N GLY A 25 8.03 12.99 -6.13
CA GLY A 25 8.13 12.42 -4.79
C GLY A 25 7.39 11.09 -4.58
N THR A 26 6.92 10.45 -5.65
CA THR A 26 6.31 9.12 -5.63
C THR A 26 7.24 8.06 -6.22
N MET A 27 6.92 6.78 -6.03
CA MET A 27 7.52 5.66 -6.78
C MET A 27 6.45 5.05 -7.67
N VAL A 28 6.74 4.89 -8.95
CA VAL A 28 5.81 4.28 -9.91
C VAL A 28 6.26 2.85 -10.19
N LEU A 29 5.31 1.93 -10.14
CA LEU A 29 5.47 0.52 -10.52
C LEU A 29 4.59 0.28 -11.76
N PRO A 30 5.12 0.50 -12.98
CA PRO A 30 4.31 0.49 -14.19
C PRO A 30 3.64 -0.86 -14.45
N GLU A 31 4.36 -1.96 -14.20
CA GLU A 31 3.87 -3.33 -14.42
C GLU A 31 2.66 -3.66 -13.54
N ALA A 32 2.65 -3.13 -12.31
CA ALA A 32 1.54 -3.29 -11.38
C ALA A 32 0.46 -2.21 -11.55
N ASN A 33 0.67 -1.23 -12.43
CA ASN A 33 -0.14 -0.02 -12.55
C ASN A 33 -0.35 0.71 -11.20
N LEU A 34 0.71 0.80 -10.40
CA LEU A 34 0.68 1.40 -9.06
C LEU A 34 1.57 2.64 -8.94
N VAL A 35 1.10 3.58 -8.12
CA VAL A 35 1.90 4.67 -7.57
C VAL A 35 1.98 4.48 -6.05
N ILE A 36 3.19 4.51 -5.51
CA ILE A 36 3.44 4.47 -4.07
C ILE A 36 3.84 5.87 -3.62
N ALA A 37 3.09 6.40 -2.68
CA ALA A 37 3.37 7.67 -2.03
C ALA A 37 3.57 7.48 -0.52
N GLY A 38 4.28 8.42 0.11
CA GLY A 38 4.61 8.36 1.53
C GLY A 38 4.32 9.68 2.21
N THR A 39 3.73 9.65 3.40
CA THR A 39 3.47 10.85 4.18
C THR A 39 3.45 10.60 5.69
N ASN A 40 3.80 11.62 6.46
CA ASN A 40 3.61 11.66 7.91
C ASN A 40 2.35 12.47 8.30
N CYS A 41 1.62 13.00 7.32
CA CYS A 41 0.40 13.76 7.59
C CYS A 41 -0.71 12.84 8.13
N ARG A 42 -1.43 13.33 9.13
CA ARG A 42 -2.62 12.64 9.66
C ARG A 42 -3.77 12.72 8.66
N ARG A 43 -4.62 11.70 8.64
CA ARG A 43 -5.89 11.75 7.88
C ARG A 43 -6.75 12.90 8.42
N PRO A 44 -7.48 13.65 7.56
CA PRO A 44 -7.72 13.42 6.13
C PRO A 44 -6.76 14.18 5.19
N LEU A 45 -5.65 14.73 5.68
CA LEU A 45 -4.71 15.47 4.83
C LEU A 45 -4.15 14.58 3.71
N LEU A 46 -3.99 15.14 2.52
CA LEU A 46 -3.50 14.46 1.31
C LEU A 46 -4.45 13.42 0.70
N LEU A 47 -5.68 13.27 1.22
CA LEU A 47 -6.68 12.42 0.54
C LEU A 47 -7.09 12.98 -0.83
N PRO A 48 -7.42 14.28 -0.99
CA PRO A 48 -7.78 14.84 -2.29
C PRO A 48 -6.65 14.74 -3.32
N GLU A 49 -5.42 15.00 -2.90
CA GLU A 49 -4.22 14.96 -3.73
C GLU A 49 -3.92 13.53 -4.18
N ALA A 50 -4.01 12.55 -3.28
CA ALA A 50 -3.84 11.15 -3.65
C ALA A 50 -4.93 10.65 -4.61
N LEU A 51 -6.17 11.11 -4.43
CA LEU A 51 -7.27 10.80 -5.36
C LEU A 51 -7.03 11.44 -6.73
N LEU A 52 -6.55 12.69 -6.76
CA LEU A 52 -6.17 13.38 -8.00
C LEU A 52 -5.06 12.63 -8.72
N ILE A 53 -4.00 12.21 -8.01
CA ILE A 53 -2.92 11.41 -8.57
C ILE A 53 -3.49 10.13 -9.20
N ALA A 54 -4.34 9.38 -8.48
CA ALA A 54 -4.90 8.13 -8.98
C ALA A 54 -5.69 8.33 -10.29
N GLN A 55 -6.52 9.38 -10.34
CA GLN A 55 -7.37 9.66 -11.49
C GLN A 55 -6.60 10.22 -12.68
N ALA A 56 -5.73 11.21 -12.45
CA ALA A 56 -5.03 11.87 -13.54
C ALA A 56 -3.88 11.03 -14.11
N SER A 57 -3.20 10.24 -13.27
CA SER A 57 -2.14 9.33 -13.74
C SER A 57 -2.68 8.00 -14.26
N MET A 58 -3.96 7.67 -14.04
CA MET A 58 -4.55 6.36 -14.37
C MET A 58 -3.89 5.16 -13.65
N HIS A 59 -3.28 5.38 -12.48
CA HIS A 59 -2.70 4.35 -11.62
C HIS A 59 -3.49 4.20 -10.32
N ASP A 60 -3.47 3.02 -9.71
CA ASP A 60 -3.94 2.91 -8.32
C ASP A 60 -2.85 3.46 -7.39
N VAL A 61 -3.25 4.22 -6.36
CA VAL A 61 -2.31 4.84 -5.42
C VAL A 61 -2.32 4.08 -4.10
N VAL A 62 -1.14 3.66 -3.64
CA VAL A 62 -0.89 3.15 -2.30
C VAL A 62 -0.18 4.23 -1.50
N MET A 63 -0.91 4.89 -0.59
CA MET A 63 -0.36 5.91 0.31
C MET A 63 0.08 5.26 1.61
N LEU A 64 1.40 5.17 1.82
CA LEU A 64 2.00 4.82 3.11
C LEU A 64 1.91 6.03 4.03
N ARG A 65 1.24 5.84 5.17
CA ARG A 65 1.20 6.81 6.27
C ARG A 65 1.98 6.30 7.46
N PHE A 66 3.01 7.02 7.85
CA PHE A 66 3.77 6.72 9.06
C PHE A 66 3.34 7.63 10.21
N ASP A 67 3.06 7.02 11.35
CA ASP A 67 2.78 7.69 12.62
C ASP A 67 3.66 7.06 13.70
N VAL A 68 4.29 7.87 14.55
CA VAL A 68 5.26 7.38 15.53
C VAL A 68 4.63 6.48 16.60
N ASP A 69 3.36 6.71 16.93
CA ASP A 69 2.65 5.95 17.97
C ASP A 69 1.99 4.69 17.39
N ARG A 70 1.61 4.74 16.10
CA ARG A 70 0.80 3.69 15.45
C ARG A 70 1.55 2.87 14.40
N GLY A 71 2.71 3.33 13.94
CA GLY A 71 3.48 2.75 12.86
C GLY A 71 2.94 3.07 11.46
N ALA A 72 3.29 2.21 10.50
CA ALA A 72 2.84 2.34 9.13
C ALA A 72 1.40 1.83 8.95
N SER A 73 0.61 2.63 8.25
CA SER A 73 -0.71 2.25 7.74
C SER A 73 -0.83 2.66 6.28
N PHE A 74 -1.83 2.12 5.59
CA PHE A 74 -1.98 2.29 4.14
C PHE A 74 -3.38 2.78 3.81
N ASP A 75 -3.46 3.75 2.92
CA ASP A 75 -4.69 4.12 2.22
C ASP A 75 -4.54 3.75 0.75
N LEU A 76 -5.59 3.14 0.16
CA LEU A 76 -5.59 2.78 -1.26
C LEU A 76 -6.64 3.60 -2.00
N PHE A 77 -6.23 4.19 -3.12
CA PHE A 77 -7.07 5.00 -4.01
C PHE A 77 -7.09 4.32 -5.37
N LEU A 78 -8.29 3.95 -5.83
CA LEU A 78 -8.45 3.26 -7.10
C LEU A 78 -8.60 4.26 -8.23
N ARG A 79 -7.91 4.02 -9.35
CA ARG A 79 -7.97 4.88 -10.54
C ARG A 79 -9.38 5.06 -11.10
N GLU A 80 -10.22 4.03 -10.97
CA GLU A 80 -11.58 3.99 -11.54
C GLU A 80 -12.67 4.52 -10.60
N GLY A 81 -12.33 4.88 -9.35
CA GLY A 81 -13.34 5.08 -8.30
C GLY A 81 -13.06 6.24 -7.35
N ARG A 82 -14.12 6.64 -6.63
CA ARG A 82 -14.00 7.51 -5.44
C ARG A 82 -13.97 6.72 -4.13
N ASP A 83 -13.99 5.40 -4.22
CA ASP A 83 -13.98 4.50 -3.07
C ASP A 83 -12.53 4.39 -2.53
N VAL A 84 -12.26 5.11 -1.45
CA VAL A 84 -10.95 5.11 -0.79
C VAL A 84 -10.93 4.06 0.31
N LYS A 85 -9.96 3.15 0.25
CA LYS A 85 -9.74 2.11 1.24
C LYS A 85 -8.78 2.62 2.31
N CYS A 86 -9.31 3.32 3.30
CA CYS A 86 -8.50 3.88 4.37
C CYS A 86 -8.12 2.85 5.45
N CYS A 87 -7.01 3.10 6.13
CA CYS A 87 -6.60 2.42 7.37
C CYS A 87 -6.37 0.90 7.22
N HIS A 88 -5.47 0.52 6.31
CA HIS A 88 -5.00 -0.86 6.18
C HIS A 88 -3.63 -1.05 6.85
N PHE A 89 -3.37 -2.26 7.33
CA PHE A 89 -2.04 -2.71 7.71
C PHE A 89 -1.45 -3.55 6.59
N ALA A 90 -0.13 -3.44 6.37
CA ALA A 90 0.58 -4.42 5.57
C ALA A 90 0.65 -5.75 6.35
N TRP A 91 0.39 -6.85 5.66
CA TRP A 91 0.48 -8.21 6.17
C TRP A 91 1.19 -9.07 5.14
N ARG A 92 2.03 -10.01 5.58
CA ARG A 92 2.75 -10.91 4.67
C ARG A 92 3.11 -12.21 5.37
N SER A 93 2.91 -13.35 4.70
CA SER A 93 3.52 -14.64 5.08
C SER A 93 4.92 -14.75 4.48
N ARG A 94 5.82 -15.56 5.04
CA ARG A 94 7.20 -15.67 4.53
C ARG A 94 7.23 -16.02 3.04
N GLY A 95 7.87 -15.18 2.24
CA GLY A 95 8.00 -15.34 0.78
C GLY A 95 6.72 -15.12 -0.02
N GLY A 96 5.58 -14.80 0.61
CA GLY A 96 4.31 -14.55 -0.07
C GLY A 96 4.20 -13.13 -0.65
N ASP A 97 3.06 -12.81 -1.25
CA ASP A 97 2.71 -11.45 -1.67
C ASP A 97 2.42 -10.55 -0.46
N ILE A 98 2.53 -9.23 -0.63
CA ILE A 98 2.02 -8.28 0.35
C ILE A 98 0.50 -8.20 0.30
N TRP A 99 -0.11 -8.13 1.47
CA TRP A 99 -1.53 -7.88 1.66
C TRP A 99 -1.75 -6.58 2.43
N PHE A 100 -2.79 -5.86 2.06
CA PHE A 100 -3.36 -4.75 2.81
C PHE A 100 -4.63 -5.25 3.49
N ILE A 101 -4.58 -5.38 4.80
CA ILE A 101 -5.69 -5.91 5.61
C ILE A 101 -6.34 -4.79 6.42
N PRO A 102 -7.67 -4.72 6.55
CA PRO A 102 -8.33 -3.65 7.29
C PRO A 102 -7.90 -3.63 8.76
N ALA A 103 -7.51 -2.46 9.26
CA ALA A 103 -7.08 -2.31 10.65
C ALA A 103 -8.21 -2.65 11.65
N SER A 104 -9.45 -2.33 11.31
CA SER A 104 -10.67 -2.62 12.08
C SER A 104 -10.98 -4.13 12.20
N GLY A 105 -10.32 -4.97 11.41
CA GLY A 105 -10.64 -6.39 11.28
C GLY A 105 -11.88 -6.68 10.42
N LYS A 106 -12.53 -5.64 9.87
CA LYS A 106 -13.70 -5.76 8.99
C LYS A 106 -13.43 -5.05 7.66
N GLY A 107 -13.81 -5.68 6.56
CA GLY A 107 -13.65 -5.14 5.20
C GLY A 107 -12.86 -6.07 4.29
N THR A 108 -12.58 -5.58 3.09
CA THR A 108 -11.88 -6.35 2.05
C THR A 108 -10.39 -6.39 2.30
N CYS A 109 -9.79 -7.59 2.23
CA CYS A 109 -8.35 -7.72 2.15
C CYS A 109 -7.91 -7.56 0.70
N ILE A 110 -6.82 -6.82 0.48
CA ILE A 110 -6.35 -6.48 -0.85
C ILE A 110 -4.94 -7.04 -1.00
N ARG A 111 -4.71 -7.90 -1.96
CA ARG A 111 -3.38 -8.43 -2.26
C ARG A 111 -2.71 -7.55 -3.30
N ALA A 112 -1.48 -7.16 -3.05
CA ALA A 112 -0.65 -6.41 -3.99
C ALA A 112 0.29 -7.38 -4.70
N THR A 113 0.15 -7.46 -6.02
CA THR A 113 0.99 -8.31 -6.88
C THR A 113 1.72 -7.46 -7.90
N ARG A 114 2.61 -8.09 -8.66
CA ARG A 114 3.28 -7.47 -9.82
C ARG A 114 2.33 -7.01 -10.93
N GLN A 115 1.06 -7.42 -10.88
CA GLN A 115 0.02 -7.06 -11.84
C GLN A 115 -0.99 -6.05 -11.27
N GLY A 116 -0.81 -5.63 -10.01
CA GLY A 116 -1.62 -4.62 -9.36
C GLY A 116 -2.36 -5.09 -8.11
N LEU A 117 -3.44 -4.40 -7.77
CA LEU A 117 -4.24 -4.68 -6.58
C LEU A 117 -5.37 -5.66 -6.89
N ILE A 118 -5.42 -6.76 -6.14
CA ILE A 118 -6.46 -7.79 -6.24
C ILE A 118 -7.32 -7.73 -4.99
N PHE A 119 -8.62 -7.52 -5.17
CA PHE A 119 -9.61 -7.51 -4.09
C PHE A 119 -10.06 -8.93 -3.79
N GLU A 120 -9.60 -9.46 -2.66
CA GLU A 120 -9.76 -10.86 -2.33
C GLU A 120 -10.98 -11.08 -1.46
N LYS A 121 -11.72 -12.16 -1.75
CA LYS A 121 -12.89 -12.56 -0.97
C LYS A 121 -12.50 -13.10 0.40
N TRP A 122 -11.34 -13.74 0.48
CA TRP A 122 -10.85 -14.42 1.67
C TRP A 122 -9.59 -13.75 2.21
N PRO A 123 -9.47 -13.55 3.53
CA PRO A 123 -8.25 -13.03 4.12
C PRO A 123 -7.10 -14.04 4.00
N PRO A 124 -5.85 -13.58 4.11
CA PRO A 124 -4.68 -14.46 3.99
C PRO A 124 -4.37 -15.26 5.27
N PHE A 125 -5.30 -15.27 6.22
CA PHE A 125 -5.17 -15.94 7.52
C PHE A 125 -6.48 -16.63 7.89
N VAL A 126 -6.38 -17.72 8.64
CA VAL A 126 -7.53 -18.49 9.12
C VAL A 126 -7.93 -18.04 10.52
N VAL A 127 -6.95 -17.70 11.36
CA VAL A 127 -7.15 -17.33 12.78
C VAL A 127 -6.54 -15.98 13.13
N LEU A 128 -6.98 -15.38 14.24
CA LEU A 128 -6.56 -14.03 14.65
C LEU A 128 -5.07 -13.97 15.04
N GLU A 129 -4.52 -15.07 15.53
CA GLU A 129 -3.10 -15.20 15.87
C GLU A 129 -2.23 -15.07 14.61
N GLN A 130 -2.63 -15.73 13.51
CA GLN A 130 -1.97 -15.60 12.21
C GLN A 130 -2.08 -14.18 11.65
N ARG A 131 -3.26 -13.55 11.81
CA ARG A 131 -3.43 -12.14 11.47
C ARG A 131 -2.42 -11.28 12.23
N ALA A 132 -2.36 -11.42 13.55
CA ALA A 132 -1.49 -10.61 14.39
C ALA A 132 -0.01 -10.81 14.06
N ALA A 133 0.40 -12.06 13.80
CA ALA A 133 1.79 -12.42 13.54
C ALA A 133 2.30 -11.96 12.17
N GLY A 134 1.45 -11.95 11.14
CA GLY A 134 1.85 -11.48 9.81
C GLY A 134 1.73 -9.97 9.59
N ILE A 135 1.12 -9.20 10.53
CA ILE A 135 1.09 -7.73 10.43
C ILE A 135 2.51 -7.19 10.50
N ILE A 136 2.90 -6.45 9.47
CA ILE A 136 4.19 -5.76 9.42
C ILE A 136 4.06 -4.48 10.24
N ARG A 137 4.57 -4.54 11.48
CA ARG A 137 4.70 -3.38 12.36
C ARG A 137 5.99 -2.66 12.01
N ALA A 138 5.97 -1.86 10.95
CA ALA A 138 7.11 -1.06 10.49
C ALA A 138 7.55 0.05 11.48
N VAL A 139 7.19 -0.06 12.77
CA VAL A 139 7.71 0.71 13.91
C VAL A 139 9.11 0.24 14.30
N HIS A 140 9.43 -1.05 14.09
CA HIS A 140 10.65 -1.66 14.62
C HIS A 140 11.62 -2.20 13.55
N LEU A 141 11.16 -2.42 12.31
CA LEU A 141 11.98 -2.90 11.20
C LEU A 141 11.53 -2.21 9.89
N PRO A 142 12.47 -1.71 9.06
CA PRO A 142 12.16 -1.20 7.73
C PRO A 142 11.99 -2.33 6.69
N SER A 143 11.79 -3.57 7.13
CA SER A 143 11.54 -4.71 6.25
C SER A 143 10.05 -4.97 6.09
N PHE A 144 9.66 -5.35 4.87
CA PHE A 144 8.35 -5.91 4.58
C PHE A 144 8.45 -7.44 4.40
N GLU A 145 9.32 -8.09 5.18
CA GLU A 145 9.38 -9.55 5.27
C GLU A 145 8.57 -10.01 6.49
N GLY A 146 7.67 -10.98 6.29
CA GLY A 146 6.87 -11.58 7.36
C GLY A 146 7.66 -12.63 8.15
N VAL A 147 7.33 -12.81 9.43
CA VAL A 147 8.06 -13.71 10.36
C VAL A 147 7.43 -15.11 10.46
N CYS A 148 6.31 -15.39 9.76
CA CYS A 148 5.63 -16.69 9.84
C CYS A 148 6.09 -17.67 8.76
#